data_AF-A0A1E8VVT0-F1
#
_entry.id   AF-A0A1E8VVT0-F1
#
_cell.length_a   1.000
_cell.length_b   1.000
_cell.length_c   1.000
_cell.angle_alpha   90.00
_cell.angle_beta   90.00
_cell.angle_gamma   90.00
#
_symmetry.space_group_name_H-M   'P 1'
#
loop_
_entity.id
_entity.type
_entity.pdbx_description
1 polymer ?
#
loop_
_entity_poly.entity_id
_entity_poly.type
_entity_poly.pdbx_seq_one_letter_code
_entity_poly.pdbx_strand_id
1 'polypeptide(L)' 'MRALFPDDRRRLDHILTRQVFGIAPTEIIYQIATHYILGYDGEVAGGCATNFVKADSARLAKEGKLAEFVERTFRGRL' A
#
# COMPACT_ATOMS: atom_id res chain seq x y z
N MET A 1 2.25 4.47 -18.60
CA MET A 1 2.57 3.25 -17.82
C MET A 1 2.75 2.02 -18.72
N ARG A 2 1.76 1.57 -19.49
CA ARG A 2 1.88 0.41 -20.40
C ARG A 2 3.06 0.45 -21.38
N ALA A 3 3.43 1.63 -21.90
CA ALA A 3 4.60 1.76 -22.77
C ALA A 3 5.94 1.52 -22.03
N LEU A 4 6.02 1.85 -20.74
CA LEU A 4 7.21 1.66 -19.90
C LEU A 4 7.29 0.23 -19.34
N PHE A 5 6.13 -0.39 -19.08
CA PHE A 5 6.00 -1.75 -18.58
C PHE A 5 4.97 -2.51 -19.44
N PRO A 6 5.39 -3.00 -20.62
CA PRO A 6 4.48 -3.68 -21.54
C PRO A 6 4.01 -5.03 -20.99
N ASP A 7 4.87 -5.75 -20.28
CA ASP A 7 4.51 -6.98 -19.57
C ASP A 7 3.54 -6.70 -18.41
N ASP A 8 2.43 -7.42 -18.41
CA ASP A 8 1.33 -7.19 -17.47
C ASP A 8 1.71 -7.48 -16.03
N ARG A 9 2.46 -8.56 -15.80
CA ARG A 9 2.89 -8.97 -14.47
C ARG A 9 3.90 -8.00 -13.88
N ARG A 10 4.96 -7.67 -14.63
CA ARG A 10 5.97 -6.68 -14.22
C ARG A 10 5.37 -5.30 -14.00
N ARG A 11 4.36 -4.94 -14.80
CA ARG A 11 3.63 -3.69 -14.60
C ARG A 11 2.86 -3.69 -13.28
N LEU A 12 2.14 -4.76 -12.98
CA LEU A 12 1.40 -4.90 -11.73
C LEU A 12 2.34 -4.86 -10.52
N ASP A 13 3.44 -5.61 -10.57
CA ASP A 13 4.47 -5.62 -9.53
C ASP A 13 5.04 -4.22 -9.30
N HIS A 14 5.32 -3.49 -10.38
CA HIS A 14 5.80 -2.11 -10.28
C HIS A 14 4.75 -1.19 -9.65
N ILE A 15 3.48 -1.30 -10.03
CA ILE A 15 2.40 -0.49 -9.44
C ILE A 15 2.31 -0.75 -7.93
N LEU A 16 2.26 -2.00 -7.52
CA LEU A 16 2.11 -2.38 -6.11
C LEU A 16 3.33 -2.02 -5.25
N THR A 17 4.54 -2.06 -5.83
CA THR A 17 5.78 -1.80 -5.09
C THR A 17 6.28 -0.36 -5.14
N ARG A 18 5.88 0.44 -6.15
CA ARG A 18 6.42 1.80 -6.39
C ARG A 18 5.38 2.91 -6.46
N GLN A 19 4.10 2.60 -6.61
CA GLN A 19 3.08 3.62 -6.87
C GLN A 19 1.93 3.58 -5.85
N VAL A 20 1.60 2.40 -5.33
CA VAL A 20 0.55 2.24 -4.33
C VAL A 20 1.15 2.27 -2.94
N PHE A 21 0.69 3.23 -2.14
CA PHE A 21 1.00 3.40 -0.72
C PHE A 21 -0.30 3.58 0.03
N GLY A 22 -0.41 3.03 1.24
CA GLY A 22 -1.60 3.27 2.03
C GLY A 22 -1.49 2.89 3.50
N ILE A 23 -2.41 3.46 4.27
CA ILE A 23 -2.50 3.27 5.71
C ILE A 23 -3.96 2.97 6.04
N ALA A 24 -4.22 1.84 6.68
CA ALA A 24 -5.55 1.48 7.16
C ALA A 24 -5.66 1.62 8.69
N PRO A 25 -6.72 2.27 9.21
CA PRO A 25 -6.83 2.65 10.63
C PRO A 25 -7.12 1.49 11.58
N THR A 26 -7.75 0.42 11.10
CA THR A 26 -8.15 -0.73 11.94
C THR A 26 -7.82 -2.04 11.23
N GLU A 27 -7.78 -3.14 12.00
CA GLU A 27 -7.53 -4.48 11.45
C GLU A 27 -8.55 -4.85 10.37
N ILE A 28 -9.84 -4.63 10.61
CA ILE A 28 -10.90 -4.99 9.67
C ILE A 28 -10.72 -4.23 8.35
N ILE A 29 -10.46 -2.92 8.40
CA ILE A 29 -10.27 -2.11 7.20
C ILE A 29 -8.96 -2.49 6.48
N TYR A 30 -7.91 -2.77 7.25
CA TYR A 30 -6.64 -3.25 6.70
C TYR A 30 -6.86 -4.55 5.91
N GLN A 31 -7.51 -5.54 6.51
CA GLN A 31 -7.81 -6.82 5.86
C GLN A 31 -8.69 -6.66 4.62
N ILE A 32 -9.74 -5.83 4.67
CA ILE A 32 -10.59 -5.56 3.52
C ILE A 32 -9.75 -4.94 2.38
N ALA A 33 -8.95 -3.92 2.68
CA ALA A 33 -8.14 -3.23 1.69
C ALA A 33 -7.07 -4.15 1.09
N THR A 34 -6.36 -4.93 1.91
CA THR A 34 -5.32 -5.85 1.44
C THR A 34 -5.91 -6.96 0.58
N HIS A 35 -7.02 -7.59 0.98
CA HIS A 35 -7.64 -8.63 0.15
C HIS A 35 -8.23 -8.09 -1.14
N TYR A 36 -8.79 -6.87 -1.12
CA TYR A 36 -9.32 -6.24 -2.33
C TYR A 36 -8.23 -5.89 -3.35
N ILE A 37 -7.08 -5.39 -2.87
CA ILE A 37 -5.98 -4.95 -3.74
C ILE A 37 -5.08 -6.12 -4.16
N LEU A 38 -4.82 -7.06 -3.25
CA LEU A 38 -3.81 -8.11 -3.41
C LEU A 38 -4.38 -9.50 -3.70
N GLY A 39 -5.71 -9.62 -3.76
CA GLY A 39 -6.40 -10.90 -3.80
C GLY A 39 -6.41 -11.59 -2.45
N TYR A 40 -7.28 -12.58 -2.32
CA TYR A 40 -7.28 -13.48 -1.16
C TYR A 40 -5.95 -14.25 -1.13
N ASP A 41 -5.31 -14.38 0.03
CA ASP A 41 -4.00 -15.03 0.20
C ASP A 41 -2.89 -14.57 -0.77
N GLY A 42 -2.96 -13.33 -1.28
CA GLY A 42 -1.90 -12.74 -2.11
C GLY A 42 -1.84 -13.27 -3.54
N GLU A 43 -2.90 -13.89 -4.05
CA GLU A 43 -3.02 -14.40 -5.42
C GLU A 43 -2.67 -13.35 -6.50
N VAL A 44 -3.03 -12.09 -6.27
CA VAL A 44 -2.75 -10.99 -7.21
C VAL A 44 -1.35 -10.41 -6.97
N ALA A 45 -0.91 -10.35 -5.71
CA ALA A 45 0.42 -9.83 -5.37
C ALA A 45 1.55 -10.81 -5.71
N GLY A 46 1.29 -12.12 -5.82
CA GLY A 46 2.31 -13.14 -6.12
C GLY A 46 3.53 -13.08 -5.20
N GLY A 47 3.34 -12.70 -3.93
CA GLY A 47 4.42 -12.54 -2.94
C GLY A 47 5.19 -11.21 -3.02
N CYS A 48 4.80 -10.25 -3.85
CA CYS A 48 5.42 -8.92 -3.87
C CYS A 48 5.22 -8.18 -2.54
N ALA A 49 6.26 -7.47 -2.10
CA ALA A 49 6.18 -6.55 -0.98
C ALA A 49 5.21 -5.42 -1.28
N THR A 50 4.38 -5.06 -0.30
CA THR A 50 3.39 -3.98 -0.44
C THR A 50 3.80 -2.80 0.42
N ASN A 51 3.42 -1.59 0.01
CA ASN A 51 3.59 -0.39 0.83
C ASN A 51 2.30 -0.05 1.60
N PHE A 52 1.58 -1.07 2.08
CA PHE A 52 0.35 -0.91 2.84
C PHE A 52 0.60 -1.26 4.30
N VAL A 53 0.27 -0.35 5.21
CA VAL A 53 0.52 -0.54 6.65
C VAL A 53 -0.75 -0.36 7.47
N LYS A 54 -0.84 -1.06 8.59
CA LYS A 54 -1.89 -0.86 9.58
C LYS A 54 -1.39 0.08 10.68
N ALA A 55 -2.01 1.25 10.76
CA ALA A 55 -1.80 2.21 11.83
C ALA A 55 -3.06 3.07 11.92
N ASP A 56 -3.43 3.50 13.13
CA ASP A 56 -4.63 4.31 13.38
C ASP A 56 -4.52 5.71 12.73
N SER A 57 -4.70 5.75 11.41
CA SER A 57 -4.60 6.94 10.57
C SER A 57 -5.68 7.96 10.92
N ALA A 58 -6.83 7.50 11.41
CA ALA A 58 -7.90 8.37 11.89
C ALA A 58 -7.45 9.15 13.14
N ARG A 59 -6.84 8.48 14.12
CA ARG A 59 -6.26 9.16 15.29
C ARG A 59 -5.07 10.06 14.90
N LEU A 60 -4.16 9.57 14.06
CA LEU A 60 -3.01 10.36 13.60
C LEU A 60 -3.44 11.64 12.88
N ALA A 61 -4.51 11.58 12.08
CA ALA A 61 -5.09 12.76 11.43
C ALA A 61 -5.66 13.73 12.46
N LYS A 62 -6.44 13.25 13.44
CA LYS A 62 -7.00 14.08 14.52
C LYS A 62 -5.93 14.76 15.37
N GLU A 63 -4.80 14.08 15.59
CA GLU A 63 -3.65 14.61 16.34
C GLU A 63 -2.72 15.49 15.48
N GLY A 64 -2.99 15.65 14.18
CA GLY A 64 -2.12 16.40 13.27
C GLY A 64 -0.76 15.74 12.96
N LYS A 65 -0.59 14.46 13.29
CA LYS A 65 0.67 13.69 13.15
C LYS A 65 0.73 12.79 11.91
N LEU A 66 -0.33 12.77 11.10
CA LEU A 66 -0.41 11.88 9.94
C LEU A 66 0.73 12.12 8.94
N ALA A 67 1.06 13.38 8.64
CA ALA A 67 2.13 13.71 7.69
C ALA A 67 3.51 13.23 8.17
N GLU A 68 3.84 13.46 9.45
CA GLU A 68 5.07 12.94 10.05
C GLU A 68 5.13 11.41 10.00
N PHE A 69 4.00 10.75 10.28
CA PHE A 69 3.92 9.30 10.19
C PHE A 69 4.15 8.80 8.77
N VAL A 70 3.53 9.42 7.76
CA VAL A 70 3.69 9.08 6.34
C VAL A 70 5.15 9.22 5.93
N GLU A 71 5.76 10.36 6.26
CA GLU A 71 7.18 10.62 5.98
C GLU A 71 8.06 9.57 6.64
N ARG A 72 7.92 9.33 7.94
CA ARG A 72 8.71 8.32 8.67
C ARG A 72 8.53 6.91 8.10
N THR A 73 7.32 6.56 7.69
CA THR A 73 7.00 5.20 7.23
C THR A 73 7.47 4.95 5.81
N PHE A 74 7.34 5.93 4.92
CA PHE A 74 7.55 5.75 3.48
C PHE A 74 8.73 6.54 2.91
N ARG A 75 9.54 7.21 3.75
CA ARG A 75 10.78 7.89 3.36
C ARG A 75 11.65 7.02 2.46
N GLY A 76 12.15 7.63 1.38
CA GLY A 76 13.02 6.97 0.39
C GLY A 76 12.30 5.96 -0.52
N ARG A 77 10.97 5.83 -0.36
CA ARG A 77 10.10 5.01 -1.22
C ARG A 77 9.00 5.84 -1.88
N LEU A 78 8.61 6.97 -1.29
CA LEU A 78 7.79 8.03 -1.90
C LEU A 78 8.54 8.80 -2.98
#